data_AF-D4KWB4-F1
#
_entry.id   AF-D4KWB4-F1
#
_cell.length_a   1.000
_cell.length_b   1.000
_cell.length_c   1.000
_cell.angle_alpha   90.00
_cell.angle_beta   90.00
_cell.angle_gamma   90.00
#
_symmetry.space_group_name_H-M   'P 1'
#
loop_
_entity.id
_entity.type
_entity.pdbx_description
1 polymer ?
#
loop_
_entity_poly.entity_id
_entity_poly.type
_entity_poly.pdbx_seq_one_letter_code
_entity_poly.pdbx_strand_id
1 'polypeptide(L)'
;MYGEELPAIVKERLDRELNSIISNGYAVMYIIAQKLVWKSNEDGYLVGSRGSVGSSFAATMSGITEVNPLQAHYRCPNCKYSDFDSPEVKAFSGRSGCDMPDKICPVCGEKLVKDGFDIPFETFLGFKGNKEPDIDLNFSGEYQSKAHAYCEVIFGYGQTFRAGTIGTLADKTAFGYIKNYYEERGIHKRNCEIDRIVQGCVGVRRTTGQHPGGIVVLPVGEEINTFTPVQHPANDMTTATVTTHFDYHSIDHNLLKLDILGHDDPTMIRMLQDLTGIDPVTIPLDDEAVMSLFKNTSALGVTPEDIGGIPLGCLGIPEFGTEFAMQMVIDAKPQEFSDLIRISGLSHGTDVWLGNAQTLIEQGLATISTAICTRDDIMIYLIQMGLDSEQSFTIMESVRKGKGLKEEWKEEMRAHDVPEWYIDSCLKIKYMFPKAHAAAYVMMAWRIAYCKVYYPLAYYAAYFSIRATGFNYEIMCQGRERLTYFQKDYERRKDSLSKKEQDVYRDMKIVQEMYARGFDFTPIDIYRAKPDRFQIIDGKLMPALNTIDGMGDNAAIAVAEAAKDGKFLSRDDFRQRTKATKTVIDLMGDLGLLGDMPESNQLSLFDFA
;
A
#
# COMPACT_ATOMS: atom_id res chain seq x y z
N MET A 1 -3.17 23.62 -17.35
CA MET A 1 -2.71 22.38 -18.00
C MET A 1 -3.04 22.35 -19.49
N TYR A 2 -4.28 22.66 -19.89
CA TYR A 2 -4.77 22.51 -21.29
C TYR A 2 -5.03 23.83 -22.04
N GLY A 3 -4.48 24.96 -21.57
CA GLY A 3 -4.74 26.28 -22.13
C GLY A 3 -5.85 27.03 -21.40
N GLU A 4 -6.07 28.29 -21.77
CA GLU A 4 -7.19 29.11 -21.27
C GLU A 4 -8.51 28.70 -21.96
N GLU A 5 -8.47 28.50 -23.28
CA GLU A 5 -9.55 27.88 -24.04
C GLU A 5 -9.42 26.35 -23.95
N LEU A 6 -10.25 25.73 -23.14
CA LEU A 6 -10.20 24.29 -22.90
C LEU A 6 -10.65 23.50 -24.14
N PRO A 7 -9.95 22.39 -24.49
CA PRO A 7 -10.46 21.42 -25.46
C PRO A 7 -11.85 20.92 -25.04
N ALA A 8 -12.72 20.64 -26.03
CA ALA A 8 -14.10 20.23 -25.79
C ALA A 8 -14.20 19.04 -24.79
N ILE A 9 -13.38 18.01 -24.97
CA ILE A 9 -13.32 16.83 -24.09
C ILE A 9 -13.04 17.21 -22.63
N VAL A 10 -12.12 18.17 -22.40
CA VAL A 10 -11.74 18.63 -21.05
C VAL A 10 -12.87 19.45 -20.44
N LYS A 11 -13.45 20.36 -21.22
CA LYS A 11 -14.54 21.22 -20.78
C LYS A 11 -15.79 20.39 -20.43
N GLU A 12 -16.22 19.51 -21.34
CA GLU A 12 -17.38 18.65 -21.14
C GLU A 12 -17.20 17.74 -19.92
N ARG A 13 -15.99 17.19 -19.73
CA ARG A 13 -15.67 16.38 -18.54
C ARG A 13 -15.82 17.22 -17.26
N LEU A 14 -15.22 18.40 -17.18
CA LEU A 14 -15.30 19.26 -16.00
C LEU A 14 -16.72 19.75 -15.73
N ASP A 15 -17.43 20.23 -16.75
CA ASP A 15 -18.80 20.73 -16.61
C ASP A 15 -19.71 19.61 -16.06
N ARG A 16 -19.59 18.38 -16.60
CA ARG A 16 -20.36 17.23 -16.13
C ARG A 16 -20.01 16.84 -14.70
N GLU A 17 -18.72 16.69 -14.39
CA GLU A 17 -18.26 16.27 -13.06
C GLU A 17 -18.61 17.30 -11.98
N LEU A 18 -18.29 18.57 -12.21
CA LEU A 18 -18.54 19.64 -11.25
C LEU A 18 -20.02 19.82 -10.98
N ASN A 19 -20.87 19.76 -12.01
CA ASN A 19 -22.32 19.80 -11.82
C ASN A 19 -22.77 18.65 -10.91
N SER A 20 -22.33 17.42 -11.17
CA SER A 20 -22.68 16.26 -10.33
C SER A 20 -22.16 16.37 -8.90
N ILE A 21 -20.90 16.78 -8.70
CA ILE A 21 -20.28 16.92 -7.38
C ILE A 21 -20.99 17.99 -6.56
N ILE A 22 -21.28 19.15 -7.15
CA ILE A 22 -21.88 20.30 -6.47
C ILE A 22 -23.36 20.03 -6.20
N SER A 23 -24.12 19.54 -7.18
CA SER A 23 -25.57 19.31 -7.02
C SER A 23 -25.88 18.24 -5.97
N ASN A 24 -25.00 17.24 -5.81
CA ASN A 24 -25.14 16.19 -4.80
C ASN A 24 -24.47 16.53 -3.45
N GLY A 25 -23.94 17.75 -3.29
CA GLY A 25 -23.41 18.23 -1.99
C GLY A 25 -22.00 17.74 -1.62
N TYR A 26 -21.26 17.13 -2.55
CA TYR A 26 -19.94 16.54 -2.29
C TYR A 26 -18.77 17.52 -2.43
N ALA A 27 -19.01 18.77 -2.84
CA ALA A 27 -17.97 19.78 -3.02
C ALA A 27 -17.14 20.02 -1.75
N VAL A 28 -17.78 19.97 -0.57
CA VAL A 28 -17.10 20.14 0.72
C VAL A 28 -16.04 19.05 0.93
N MET A 29 -16.37 17.79 0.63
CA MET A 29 -15.43 16.66 0.75
C MET A 29 -14.17 16.87 -0.11
N TYR A 30 -14.34 17.38 -1.33
CA TYR A 30 -13.22 17.68 -2.23
C TYR A 30 -12.30 18.77 -1.65
N ILE A 31 -12.88 19.86 -1.11
CA ILE A 31 -12.08 20.94 -0.51
C ILE A 31 -11.34 20.46 0.75
N ILE A 32 -11.95 19.60 1.56
CA ILE A 32 -11.29 19.00 2.72
C ILE A 32 -10.11 18.12 2.29
N ALA A 33 -10.35 17.20 1.35
CA ALA A 33 -9.32 16.32 0.82
C ALA A 33 -8.16 17.11 0.21
N GLN A 34 -8.46 18.15 -0.58
CA GLN A 34 -7.46 19.06 -1.13
C GLN A 34 -6.60 19.69 -0.04
N LYS A 35 -7.22 20.24 1.02
CA LYS A 35 -6.49 20.85 2.13
C LYS A 35 -5.58 19.86 2.85
N LEU A 36 -6.06 18.63 3.09
CA LEU A 36 -5.26 17.58 3.72
C LEU A 36 -4.04 17.19 2.87
N VAL A 37 -4.25 17.01 1.56
CA VAL A 37 -3.16 16.67 0.62
C VAL A 37 -2.14 17.81 0.53
N TRP A 38 -2.60 19.05 0.37
CA TRP A 38 -1.71 20.21 0.28
C TRP A 38 -0.89 20.39 1.55
N LYS A 39 -1.51 20.27 2.73
CA LYS A 39 -0.79 20.38 4.00
C LYS A 39 0.29 19.31 4.14
N SER A 40 0.00 18.06 3.74
CA SER A 40 0.98 16.97 3.77
C SER A 40 2.14 17.21 2.80
N ASN A 41 1.83 17.63 1.58
CA ASN A 41 2.84 17.94 0.55
C ASN A 41 3.72 19.13 0.98
N GLU A 42 3.15 20.18 1.58
CA GLU A 42 3.87 21.32 2.15
C GLU A 42 4.83 20.90 3.27
N ASP A 43 4.44 19.90 4.07
CA ASP A 43 5.29 19.31 5.11
C ASP A 43 6.29 18.27 4.55
N GLY A 44 6.32 18.09 3.24
CA GLY A 44 7.25 17.22 2.52
C GLY A 44 6.79 15.78 2.34
N TYR A 45 5.59 15.41 2.76
CA TYR A 45 5.06 14.05 2.64
C TYR A 45 4.07 13.95 1.48
N LEU A 46 4.50 13.32 0.39
CA LEU A 46 3.64 12.99 -0.74
C LEU A 46 2.47 12.11 -0.29
N VAL A 47 1.25 12.44 -0.70
CA VAL A 47 0.06 11.61 -0.44
C VAL A 47 -0.20 10.67 -1.61
N GLY A 48 -0.28 9.38 -1.32
CA GLY A 48 -0.67 8.37 -2.29
C GLY A 48 -2.18 8.44 -2.57
N SER A 49 -2.55 8.43 -3.85
CA SER A 49 -3.95 8.34 -4.25
C SER A 49 -4.52 6.95 -3.95
N ARG A 50 -5.80 6.86 -3.57
CA ARG A 50 -6.45 5.58 -3.27
C ARG A 50 -7.93 5.59 -3.65
N GLY A 51 -8.44 4.41 -3.95
CA GLY A 51 -9.88 4.18 -4.13
C GLY A 51 -10.38 4.71 -5.47
N SER A 52 -11.64 5.13 -5.52
CA SER A 52 -12.27 5.59 -6.77
C SER A 52 -12.19 7.09 -7.03
N VAL A 53 -11.62 7.89 -6.12
CA VAL A 53 -11.49 9.34 -6.36
C VAL A 53 -10.62 9.66 -7.58
N GLY A 54 -9.67 8.79 -7.93
CA GLY A 54 -8.88 8.88 -9.16
C GLY A 54 -9.68 8.73 -10.46
N SER A 55 -10.96 8.37 -10.39
CA SER A 55 -11.89 8.40 -11.53
C SER A 55 -12.41 9.82 -11.83
N SER A 56 -12.24 10.79 -10.93
CA SER A 56 -12.66 12.17 -11.12
C SER A 56 -11.54 13.06 -11.64
N PHE A 57 -11.78 13.69 -12.80
CA PHE A 57 -10.87 14.68 -13.36
C PHE A 57 -10.87 15.98 -12.54
N ALA A 58 -12.00 16.34 -11.91
CA ALA A 58 -12.03 17.44 -10.94
C ALA A 58 -11.13 17.17 -9.72
N ALA A 59 -11.01 15.91 -9.28
CA ALA A 59 -10.06 15.52 -8.24
C ALA A 59 -8.61 15.68 -8.70
N THR A 60 -8.30 15.32 -9.95
CA THR A 60 -6.98 15.56 -10.54
C THR A 60 -6.65 17.05 -10.56
N MET A 61 -7.58 17.89 -11.04
CA MET A 61 -7.37 19.34 -11.15
C MET A 61 -7.30 20.07 -9.81
N SER A 62 -7.90 19.50 -8.76
CA SER A 62 -7.78 20.01 -7.38
C SER A 62 -6.53 19.50 -6.65
N GLY A 63 -5.77 18.58 -7.25
CA GLY A 63 -4.56 18.01 -6.64
C GLY A 63 -4.84 17.00 -5.53
N ILE A 64 -6.03 16.39 -5.52
CA ILE A 64 -6.39 15.33 -4.58
C ILE A 64 -5.80 13.98 -5.01
N THR A 65 -5.66 13.78 -6.32
CA THR A 65 -5.17 12.54 -6.94
C THR A 65 -4.21 12.84 -8.06
N GLU A 66 -3.18 12.01 -8.21
CA GLU A 66 -2.24 12.08 -9.34
C GLU A 66 -2.77 11.35 -10.59
N VAL A 67 -3.78 10.51 -10.42
CA VAL A 67 -4.42 9.78 -11.53
C VAL A 67 -5.23 10.77 -12.37
N ASN A 68 -4.90 10.86 -13.66
CA ASN A 68 -5.66 11.61 -14.65
C ASN A 68 -6.62 10.66 -15.40
N PRO A 69 -7.94 10.73 -15.18
CA PRO A 69 -8.89 9.77 -15.74
C PRO A 69 -9.34 10.07 -17.17
N LEU A 70 -8.82 11.13 -17.81
CA LEU A 70 -9.09 11.35 -19.23
C LEU A 70 -8.55 10.19 -20.08
N GLN A 71 -9.08 10.05 -21.29
CA GLN A 71 -8.51 9.13 -22.29
C GLN A 71 -7.03 9.47 -22.54
N ALA A 72 -6.25 8.49 -22.99
CA ALA A 72 -4.86 8.69 -23.38
C ALA A 72 -4.72 9.89 -24.34
N HIS A 73 -3.78 10.80 -24.07
CA HIS A 73 -3.56 11.99 -24.89
C HIS A 73 -2.17 12.60 -24.67
N TYR A 74 -1.76 13.43 -25.63
CA TYR A 74 -0.59 14.28 -25.48
C TYR A 74 -0.98 15.68 -25.02
N ARG A 75 -0.10 16.32 -24.24
CA ARG A 75 -0.17 17.76 -23.96
C ARG A 75 1.20 18.40 -23.93
N CYS A 76 1.29 19.64 -24.39
CA CYS A 76 2.52 20.42 -24.35
C CYS A 76 2.59 21.22 -23.03
N PRO A 77 3.66 21.06 -22.22
CA PRO A 77 3.81 21.82 -20.99
C PRO A 77 4.04 23.32 -21.25
N ASN A 78 4.55 23.68 -22.44
CA ASN A 78 4.83 25.07 -22.82
C ASN A 78 3.62 25.75 -23.48
N CYS A 79 3.37 25.46 -24.77
CA CYS A 79 2.33 26.15 -25.56
C CYS A 79 0.88 25.65 -25.34
N LYS A 80 0.68 24.67 -24.45
CA LYS A 80 -0.63 24.11 -24.08
C LYS A 80 -1.41 23.40 -25.20
N TYR A 81 -0.77 23.13 -26.34
CA TYR A 81 -1.27 22.19 -27.34
C TYR A 81 -1.67 20.86 -26.70
N SER A 82 -2.77 20.26 -27.14
CA SER A 82 -3.19 18.92 -26.73
C SER A 82 -3.73 18.13 -27.92
N ASP A 83 -3.55 16.81 -27.88
CA ASP A 83 -3.99 15.88 -28.92
C ASP A 83 -4.67 14.68 -28.28
N PHE A 84 -5.99 14.59 -28.48
CA PHE A 84 -6.86 13.51 -28.02
C PHE A 84 -7.36 12.64 -29.19
N ASP A 85 -7.26 13.13 -30.42
CA ASP A 85 -8.09 12.66 -31.53
C ASP A 85 -7.32 12.13 -32.72
N SER A 86 -5.99 12.34 -32.76
CA SER A 86 -5.19 11.83 -33.86
C SER A 86 -5.30 10.31 -33.97
N PRO A 87 -5.17 9.75 -35.19
CA PRO A 87 -5.22 8.29 -35.38
C PRO A 87 -4.21 7.54 -34.51
N GLU A 88 -3.06 8.16 -34.22
CA GLU A 88 -2.04 7.64 -33.31
C GLU A 88 -2.59 7.52 -31.89
N VAL A 89 -3.15 8.59 -31.33
CA VAL A 89 -3.72 8.59 -29.97
C VAL A 89 -4.89 7.60 -29.86
N LYS A 90 -5.75 7.54 -30.88
CA LYS A 90 -6.88 6.59 -30.92
C LYS A 90 -6.46 5.13 -30.92
N ALA A 91 -5.25 4.80 -31.39
CA ALA A 91 -4.71 3.44 -31.31
C ALA A 91 -4.43 2.99 -29.87
N PHE A 92 -4.37 3.92 -28.90
CA PHE A 92 -4.18 3.67 -27.48
C PHE A 92 -5.47 3.84 -26.65
N SER A 93 -6.64 3.88 -27.29
CA SER A 93 -7.92 3.90 -26.58
C SER A 93 -8.06 2.67 -25.67
N GLY A 94 -8.57 2.83 -24.44
CA GLY A 94 -8.62 1.76 -23.44
C GLY A 94 -7.29 1.46 -22.74
N ARG A 95 -6.20 2.12 -23.14
CA ARG A 95 -4.86 2.03 -22.53
C ARG A 95 -4.51 3.37 -21.86
N SER A 96 -3.29 3.46 -21.36
CA SER A 96 -2.78 4.63 -20.63
C SER A 96 -1.91 5.47 -21.56
N GLY A 97 -1.95 6.78 -21.37
CA GLY A 97 -1.15 7.72 -22.15
C GLY A 97 0.34 7.46 -22.03
N CYS A 98 0.82 7.00 -20.87
CA CYS A 98 2.23 6.66 -20.68
C CYS A 98 2.74 5.56 -21.62
N ASP A 99 1.86 4.69 -22.14
CA ASP A 99 2.23 3.65 -23.10
C ASP A 99 2.48 4.20 -24.52
N MET A 100 2.11 5.46 -24.78
CA MET A 100 2.36 6.10 -26.07
C MET A 100 3.86 6.41 -26.26
N PRO A 101 4.37 6.45 -27.49
CA PRO A 101 5.76 6.82 -27.74
C PRO A 101 6.05 8.29 -27.36
N ASP A 102 7.32 8.62 -27.15
CA ASP A 102 7.72 10.01 -26.97
C ASP A 102 7.49 10.82 -28.25
N LYS A 103 6.99 12.05 -28.10
CA LYS A 103 6.64 12.92 -29.24
C LYS A 103 7.01 14.37 -28.96
N ILE A 104 7.34 15.09 -30.03
CA ILE A 104 7.63 16.53 -29.99
C ILE A 104 6.39 17.33 -30.38
N CYS A 105 6.18 18.45 -29.70
CA CYS A 105 5.06 19.34 -29.94
C CYS A 105 5.13 19.92 -31.36
N PRO A 106 4.09 19.72 -32.19
CA PRO A 106 4.10 20.22 -33.57
C PRO A 106 3.99 21.75 -33.66
N VAL A 107 3.64 22.43 -32.56
CA VAL A 107 3.45 23.89 -32.51
C VAL A 107 4.71 24.62 -32.05
N CYS A 108 5.36 24.14 -30.98
CA CYS A 108 6.48 24.87 -30.35
C CYS A 108 7.79 24.08 -30.25
N GLY A 109 7.83 22.82 -30.67
CA GLY A 109 9.05 21.99 -30.65
C GLY A 109 9.44 21.42 -29.29
N GLU A 110 8.67 21.67 -28.23
CA GLU A 110 8.93 21.12 -26.88
C GLU A 110 8.50 19.64 -26.77
N LYS A 111 9.13 18.85 -25.89
CA LYS A 111 8.70 17.46 -25.64
C LYS A 111 7.27 17.44 -25.09
N LEU A 112 6.42 16.58 -25.66
CA LEU A 112 5.05 16.40 -25.19
C LEU A 112 5.05 15.54 -23.92
N VAL A 113 4.13 15.86 -23.02
CA VAL A 113 3.76 15.02 -21.88
C VAL A 113 2.66 14.07 -22.32
N LYS A 114 2.74 12.85 -21.82
CA LYS A 114 1.78 11.76 -22.02
C LYS A 114 0.91 11.65 -20.79
N ASP A 115 -0.41 11.62 -20.96
CA ASP A 115 -1.34 11.69 -19.84
C ASP A 115 -2.63 10.91 -20.13
N GLY A 116 -3.41 10.63 -19.09
CA GLY A 116 -4.71 9.96 -19.18
C GLY A 116 -4.65 8.44 -19.01
N PHE A 117 -5.49 7.90 -18.13
CA PHE A 117 -5.63 6.46 -17.84
C PHE A 117 -6.93 5.86 -18.36
N ASP A 118 -7.76 6.65 -19.04
CA ASP A 118 -9.05 6.26 -19.61
C ASP A 118 -9.96 5.60 -18.56
N ILE A 119 -10.44 6.43 -17.61
CA ILE A 119 -11.23 5.99 -16.46
C ILE A 119 -12.56 6.77 -16.42
N PRO A 120 -13.71 6.08 -16.39
CA PRO A 120 -15.02 6.73 -16.36
C PRO A 120 -15.29 7.33 -14.97
N PHE A 121 -15.86 8.54 -14.97
CA PHE A 121 -16.22 9.26 -13.73
C PHE A 121 -17.28 8.52 -12.92
N GLU A 122 -18.16 7.82 -13.61
CA GLU A 122 -19.32 7.14 -13.08
C GLU A 122 -18.92 5.99 -12.14
N THR A 123 -17.69 5.50 -12.24
CA THR A 123 -17.10 4.59 -11.24
C THR A 123 -17.08 5.20 -9.83
N PHE A 124 -17.00 6.53 -9.71
CA PHE A 124 -16.98 7.25 -8.45
C PHE A 124 -18.39 7.54 -7.92
N LEU A 125 -19.23 8.26 -8.68
CA LEU A 125 -20.54 8.77 -8.24
C LEU A 125 -21.77 8.11 -8.90
N GLY A 126 -21.56 7.14 -9.80
CA GLY A 126 -22.63 6.63 -10.66
C GLY A 126 -23.08 7.66 -11.70
N PHE A 127 -24.09 7.31 -12.49
CA PHE A 127 -24.65 8.22 -13.51
C PHE A 127 -25.59 9.27 -12.91
N LYS A 128 -26.27 8.93 -11.80
CA LYS A 128 -27.30 9.77 -11.17
C LYS A 128 -26.89 10.39 -9.84
N GLY A 129 -25.62 10.25 -9.42
CA GLY A 129 -25.19 10.64 -8.07
C GLY A 129 -25.77 9.73 -6.98
N ASN A 130 -26.22 8.55 -7.35
CA ASN A 130 -26.88 7.57 -6.47
C ASN A 130 -25.90 6.71 -5.67
N LYS A 131 -24.60 6.96 -5.82
CA LYS A 131 -23.54 6.32 -5.05
C LYS A 131 -22.89 7.37 -4.16
N GLU A 132 -22.84 7.07 -2.87
CA GLU A 132 -22.07 7.86 -1.93
C GLU A 132 -20.56 7.69 -2.22
N PRO A 133 -19.82 8.79 -2.43
CA PRO A 133 -18.40 8.75 -2.69
C PRO A 133 -17.61 8.53 -1.40
N ASP A 134 -16.53 7.76 -1.50
CA ASP A 134 -15.51 7.67 -0.47
C ASP A 134 -14.19 8.23 -1.03
N ILE A 135 -13.58 9.18 -0.31
CA ILE A 135 -12.29 9.77 -0.66
C ILE A 135 -11.24 9.16 0.25
N ASP A 136 -10.60 8.11 -0.25
CA ASP A 136 -9.49 7.44 0.40
C ASP A 136 -8.16 8.16 0.09
N LEU A 137 -7.36 8.43 1.12
CA LEU A 137 -6.03 9.02 0.96
C LEU A 137 -5.00 8.20 1.74
N ASN A 138 -3.90 7.81 1.07
CA ASN A 138 -2.79 7.11 1.70
C ASN A 138 -1.71 8.14 2.12
N PHE A 139 -1.66 8.46 3.40
CA PHE A 139 -0.60 9.26 3.99
C PHE A 139 0.56 8.35 4.42
N SER A 140 1.75 8.92 4.57
CA SER A 140 2.84 8.26 5.29
C SER A 140 2.36 7.89 6.70
N GLY A 141 2.71 6.68 7.16
CA GLY A 141 2.45 6.25 8.54
C GLY A 141 3.03 7.21 9.58
N GLU A 142 4.15 7.87 9.26
CA GLU A 142 4.80 8.88 10.11
C GLU A 142 4.02 10.20 10.17
N TYR A 143 3.21 10.49 9.15
CA TYR A 143 2.48 11.74 9.01
C TYR A 143 0.99 11.61 9.36
N GLN A 144 0.46 10.39 9.35
CA GLN A 144 -0.97 10.10 9.50
C GLN A 144 -1.60 10.82 10.71
N SER A 145 -0.97 10.75 11.88
CA SER A 145 -1.48 11.40 13.10
C SER A 145 -1.52 12.93 12.99
N LYS A 146 -0.59 13.54 12.24
CA LYS A 146 -0.61 14.98 11.97
C LYS A 146 -1.75 15.36 11.01
N ALA A 147 -2.00 14.53 10.01
CA ALA A 147 -3.15 14.70 9.11
C ALA A 147 -4.48 14.59 9.87
N HIS A 148 -4.62 13.65 10.83
CA HIS A 148 -5.80 13.58 11.70
C HIS A 148 -5.96 14.84 12.54
N ALA A 149 -4.89 15.31 13.19
CA ALA A 149 -4.94 16.54 13.99
C ALA A 149 -5.29 17.77 13.15
N TYR A 150 -4.87 17.81 11.88
CA TYR A 150 -5.22 18.91 10.98
C TYR A 150 -6.72 18.97 10.65
N CYS A 151 -7.48 17.87 10.79
CA CYS A 151 -8.93 17.91 10.66
C CYS A 151 -9.57 18.87 11.68
N GLU A 152 -9.05 18.98 12.91
CA GLU A 152 -9.55 19.95 13.90
C GLU A 152 -9.32 21.41 13.46
N VAL A 153 -8.29 21.68 12.67
CA VAL A 153 -8.05 23.01 12.08
C VAL A 153 -9.08 23.31 10.99
N ILE A 154 -9.47 22.29 10.22
CA ILE A 154 -10.45 22.43 9.13
C ILE A 154 -11.87 22.59 9.68
N PHE A 155 -12.27 21.75 10.64
CA PHE A 155 -13.66 21.65 11.11
C PHE A 155 -13.93 22.38 12.43
N GLY A 156 -12.88 22.71 13.18
CA GLY A 156 -12.98 23.27 14.53
C GLY A 156 -12.61 22.25 15.60
N TYR A 157 -12.02 22.76 16.67
CA TYR A 157 -11.62 21.95 17.82
C TYR A 157 -12.83 21.24 18.44
N GLY A 158 -12.67 19.94 18.73
CA GLY A 158 -13.73 19.10 19.30
C GLY A 158 -14.83 18.66 18.32
N GLN A 159 -14.68 18.91 17.02
CA GLN A 159 -15.63 18.50 15.97
C GLN A 159 -15.23 17.23 15.24
N THR A 160 -14.15 16.56 15.66
CA THR A 160 -13.65 15.36 14.99
C THR A 160 -13.36 14.26 15.98
N PHE A 161 -13.75 13.03 15.65
CA PHE A 161 -13.56 11.85 16.49
C PHE A 161 -12.93 10.73 15.68
N ARG A 162 -12.06 9.94 16.30
CA ARG A 162 -11.57 8.71 15.67
C ARG A 162 -12.72 7.69 15.63
N ALA A 163 -12.95 7.04 14.50
CA ALA A 163 -13.91 5.93 14.49
C ALA A 163 -13.43 4.81 15.43
N GLY A 164 -14.28 4.38 16.36
CA GLY A 164 -13.98 3.27 17.27
C GLY A 164 -14.13 1.91 16.59
N THR A 165 -13.43 0.91 17.12
CA THR A 165 -13.61 -0.49 16.71
C THR A 165 -13.88 -1.38 17.93
N ILE A 166 -14.64 -2.46 17.70
CA ILE A 166 -14.95 -3.47 18.71
C ILE A 166 -14.23 -4.76 18.32
N GLY A 167 -13.20 -5.12 19.09
CA GLY A 167 -12.46 -6.35 18.89
C GLY A 167 -13.21 -7.54 19.49
N THR A 168 -13.63 -8.49 18.65
CA THR A 168 -14.36 -9.69 19.05
C THR A 168 -13.45 -10.93 19.10
N LEU A 169 -13.92 -12.00 19.74
CA LEU A 169 -13.24 -13.30 19.68
C LEU A 169 -13.39 -13.91 18.29
N ALA A 170 -12.27 -14.12 17.60
CA ALA A 170 -12.17 -14.92 16.39
C ALA A 170 -11.85 -16.39 16.71
N ASP A 171 -12.11 -17.30 15.76
CA ASP A 171 -12.01 -18.75 15.94
C ASP A 171 -10.71 -19.20 16.61
N LYS A 172 -9.55 -18.73 16.11
CA LYS A 172 -8.23 -19.12 16.65
C LYS A 172 -8.06 -18.76 18.13
N THR A 173 -8.54 -17.58 18.54
CA THR A 173 -8.42 -17.12 19.93
C THR A 173 -9.37 -17.90 20.83
N ALA A 174 -10.63 -18.04 20.40
CA ALA A 174 -11.64 -18.81 21.12
C ALA A 174 -11.20 -20.28 21.33
N PHE A 175 -10.62 -20.89 20.29
CA PHE A 175 -10.06 -22.24 20.37
C PHE A 175 -8.96 -22.34 21.43
N GLY A 176 -8.02 -21.39 21.44
CA GLY A 176 -6.96 -21.33 22.45
C GLY A 176 -7.52 -21.23 23.88
N TYR A 177 -8.53 -20.40 24.12
CA TYR A 177 -9.16 -20.26 25.43
C TYR A 177 -9.85 -21.53 25.90
N ILE A 178 -10.64 -22.17 25.03
CA ILE A 178 -11.41 -23.38 25.38
C ILE A 178 -10.46 -24.56 25.62
N LYS A 179 -9.41 -24.68 24.80
CA LYS A 179 -8.39 -25.72 24.98
C LYS A 179 -7.67 -25.53 26.32
N ASN A 180 -7.17 -24.33 26.61
CA ASN A 180 -6.52 -24.03 27.89
C ASN A 180 -7.45 -24.27 29.09
N TYR A 181 -8.72 -23.86 29.00
CA TYR A 181 -9.72 -24.05 30.07
C TYR A 181 -9.88 -25.53 30.47
N TYR A 182 -9.91 -26.43 29.48
CA TYR A 182 -10.04 -27.87 29.70
C TYR A 182 -8.73 -28.52 30.13
N GLU A 183 -7.60 -28.10 29.55
CA GLU A 183 -6.26 -28.57 29.92
C GLU A 183 -5.93 -28.25 31.38
N GLU A 184 -6.18 -27.03 31.85
CA GLU A 184 -6.00 -26.62 33.25
C GLU A 184 -6.84 -27.44 34.24
N ARG A 185 -7.95 -28.02 33.77
CA ARG A 185 -8.86 -28.83 34.58
C ARG A 185 -8.61 -30.34 34.42
N GLY A 186 -7.63 -30.74 33.61
CA GLY A 186 -7.35 -32.14 33.30
C GLY A 186 -8.52 -32.86 32.61
N ILE A 187 -9.42 -32.11 31.95
CA ILE A 187 -10.60 -32.67 31.28
C ILE A 187 -10.27 -32.82 29.80
N HIS A 188 -10.36 -34.04 29.26
CA HIS A 188 -10.25 -34.24 27.83
C HIS A 188 -11.61 -34.07 27.15
N LYS A 189 -11.64 -33.31 26.04
CA LYS A 189 -12.79 -33.18 25.15
C LYS A 189 -12.37 -33.48 23.71
N ARG A 190 -13.30 -34.10 22.96
CA ARG A 190 -13.12 -34.32 21.51
C ARG A 190 -13.11 -32.97 20.79
N ASN A 191 -12.34 -32.87 19.71
CA ASN A 191 -12.26 -31.64 18.92
C ASN A 191 -13.62 -31.14 18.46
N CYS A 192 -14.55 -32.02 18.04
CA CYS A 192 -15.90 -31.60 17.65
C CYS A 192 -16.69 -30.88 18.75
N GLU A 193 -16.47 -31.21 20.03
CA GLU A 193 -17.09 -30.51 21.15
C GLU A 193 -16.39 -29.19 21.43
N ILE A 194 -15.06 -29.14 21.30
CA ILE A 194 -14.29 -27.90 21.38
C ILE A 194 -14.78 -26.93 20.29
N ASP A 195 -14.86 -27.38 19.04
CA ASP A 195 -15.30 -26.59 17.89
C ASP A 195 -16.73 -26.07 18.06
N ARG A 196 -17.64 -26.91 18.59
CA ARG A 196 -19.01 -26.47 18.92
C ARG A 196 -19.02 -25.33 19.94
N ILE A 197 -18.18 -25.41 20.99
CA ILE A 197 -18.09 -24.37 22.01
C ILE A 197 -17.41 -23.12 21.44
N VAL A 198 -16.39 -23.28 20.59
CA VAL A 198 -15.72 -22.17 19.87
C VAL A 198 -16.75 -21.33 19.14
N GLN A 199 -17.63 -21.96 18.36
CA GLN A 199 -18.70 -21.26 17.65
C GLN A 199 -19.66 -20.50 18.58
N GLY A 200 -19.87 -20.97 19.81
CA GLY A 200 -20.66 -20.26 20.82
C GLY A 200 -19.95 -19.08 21.48
N CYS A 201 -18.62 -18.97 21.34
CA CYS A 201 -17.81 -17.88 21.90
C CYS A 201 -17.37 -16.84 20.87
N VAL A 202 -17.36 -17.21 19.58
CA VAL A 202 -17.02 -16.29 18.49
C VAL A 202 -17.99 -15.11 18.47
N GLY A 203 -17.47 -13.91 18.21
CA GLY A 203 -18.25 -12.67 18.19
C GLY A 203 -18.43 -11.99 19.54
N VAL A 204 -18.10 -12.66 20.66
CA VAL A 204 -18.11 -12.01 21.98
C VAL A 204 -17.08 -10.89 22.02
N ARG A 205 -17.48 -9.70 22.49
CA ARG A 205 -16.60 -8.55 22.66
C ARG A 205 -15.45 -8.89 23.62
N ARG A 206 -14.22 -8.59 23.20
CA ARG A 206 -12.99 -8.76 24.00
C ARG A 206 -12.32 -7.43 24.32
N THR A 207 -12.22 -6.53 23.35
CA THR A 207 -11.51 -5.24 23.49
C THR A 207 -12.20 -4.14 22.68
N THR A 208 -11.73 -2.90 22.85
CA THR A 208 -12.05 -1.78 21.97
C THR A 208 -10.76 -1.23 21.38
N GLY A 209 -10.83 -0.64 20.19
CA GLY A 209 -9.68 -0.13 19.47
C GLY A 209 -10.03 1.07 18.61
N GLN A 210 -9.17 1.34 17.64
CA GLN A 210 -9.27 2.47 16.73
C GLN A 210 -9.45 1.98 15.31
N HIS A 211 -10.23 2.69 14.50
CA HIS A 211 -10.25 2.49 13.05
C HIS A 211 -8.86 2.84 12.48
N PRO A 212 -8.37 2.15 11.44
CA PRO A 212 -7.03 2.41 10.89
C PRO A 212 -6.85 3.81 10.29
N GLY A 213 -7.92 4.48 9.84
CA GLY A 213 -7.80 5.83 9.25
C GLY A 213 -9.03 6.72 9.38
N GLY A 214 -10.11 6.23 9.99
CA GLY A 214 -11.43 6.86 9.88
C GLY A 214 -11.58 7.99 10.88
N ILE A 215 -11.78 9.20 10.38
CA ILE A 215 -12.12 10.38 11.18
C ILE A 215 -13.58 10.74 10.92
N VAL A 216 -14.38 10.65 11.97
CA VAL A 216 -15.79 11.04 11.97
C VAL A 216 -15.87 12.54 12.20
N VAL A 217 -16.59 13.24 11.32
CA VAL A 217 -16.75 14.70 11.36
C VAL A 217 -18.14 15.02 11.92
N LEU A 218 -18.17 15.79 13.00
CA LEU A 218 -19.38 16.32 13.62
C LEU A 218 -19.74 17.67 12.96
N PRO A 219 -20.98 17.85 12.48
CA PRO A 219 -21.44 19.15 12.01
C PRO A 219 -21.43 20.20 13.12
N VAL A 220 -21.04 21.43 12.78
CA VAL A 220 -21.01 22.54 13.73
C VAL A 220 -22.40 22.79 14.30
N GLY A 221 -22.50 22.81 15.64
CA GLY A 221 -23.74 23.02 16.38
C GLY A 221 -24.43 21.74 16.85
N GLU A 222 -23.97 20.58 16.39
CA GLU A 222 -24.45 19.27 16.89
C GLU A 222 -23.64 18.80 18.11
N GLU A 223 -24.19 17.86 18.87
CA GLU A 223 -23.51 17.19 19.98
C GLU A 223 -23.27 15.73 19.62
N ILE A 224 -22.03 15.23 19.74
CA ILE A 224 -21.68 13.85 19.37
C ILE A 224 -22.56 12.80 20.07
N ASN A 225 -22.96 13.05 21.31
CA ASN A 225 -23.79 12.15 22.12
C ASN A 225 -25.21 11.95 21.57
N THR A 226 -25.65 12.78 20.61
CA THR A 226 -26.91 12.55 19.88
C THR A 226 -26.80 11.39 18.89
N PHE A 227 -25.59 11.06 18.44
CA PHE A 227 -25.30 9.98 17.50
C PHE A 227 -24.69 8.76 18.20
N THR A 228 -23.68 8.99 19.05
CA THR A 228 -22.95 7.91 19.71
C THR A 228 -22.27 8.41 20.98
N PRO A 229 -22.18 7.59 22.05
CA PRO A 229 -21.27 7.89 23.14
C PRO A 229 -19.81 7.95 22.65
N VAL A 230 -18.92 8.51 23.46
CA VAL A 230 -17.47 8.54 23.17
C VAL A 230 -16.68 7.85 24.27
N GLN A 231 -15.48 7.36 23.93
CA GLN A 231 -14.58 6.67 24.86
C GLN A 231 -13.12 6.81 24.42
N HIS A 232 -12.19 6.38 25.28
CA HIS A 232 -10.80 6.16 24.87
C HIS A 232 -10.60 4.73 24.35
N PRO A 233 -9.78 4.55 23.28
CA PRO A 233 -9.49 3.22 22.75
C PRO A 233 -8.79 2.38 23.81
N ALA A 234 -9.21 1.12 23.95
CA ALA A 234 -8.72 0.18 24.96
C ALA A 234 -8.77 0.70 26.42
N ASN A 235 -9.59 1.73 26.71
CA ASN A 235 -9.65 2.45 27.99
C ASN A 235 -8.30 3.07 28.41
N ASP A 236 -7.41 3.37 27.46
CA ASP A 236 -6.17 4.06 27.75
C ASP A 236 -6.43 5.56 27.96
N MET A 237 -6.45 5.99 29.22
CA MET A 237 -6.68 7.39 29.60
C MET A 237 -5.47 8.29 29.35
N THR A 238 -4.34 7.76 28.88
CA THR A 238 -3.14 8.54 28.56
C THR A 238 -3.12 9.03 27.12
N THR A 239 -3.95 8.46 26.24
CA THR A 239 -4.06 8.91 24.86
C THR A 239 -4.96 10.13 24.73
N ALA A 240 -4.56 11.10 23.90
CA ALA A 240 -5.40 12.21 23.51
C ALA A 240 -6.53 11.79 22.54
N THR A 241 -6.42 10.61 21.93
CA THR A 241 -7.40 10.13 20.95
C THR A 241 -8.72 9.77 21.63
N VAL A 242 -9.78 10.42 21.21
CA VAL A 242 -11.17 10.08 21.55
C VAL A 242 -11.80 9.31 20.40
N THR A 243 -12.44 8.19 20.72
CA THR A 243 -13.12 7.30 19.78
C THR A 243 -14.63 7.35 19.93
N THR A 244 -15.37 7.17 18.83
CA THR A 244 -16.79 6.82 18.89
C THR A 244 -16.97 5.48 19.61
N HIS A 245 -18.03 5.35 20.42
CA HIS A 245 -18.33 4.11 21.12
C HIS A 245 -18.94 3.07 20.18
N PHE A 246 -19.83 3.53 19.29
CA PHE A 246 -20.26 2.72 18.17
C PHE A 246 -19.16 2.64 17.11
N ASP A 247 -19.07 1.48 16.47
CA ASP A 247 -18.32 1.37 15.23
C ASP A 247 -18.97 2.22 14.13
N TYR A 248 -18.19 2.58 13.11
CA TYR A 248 -18.68 3.46 12.05
C TYR A 248 -19.88 2.87 11.29
N HIS A 249 -19.96 1.54 11.12
CA HIS A 249 -21.07 0.89 10.42
C HIS A 249 -22.43 1.15 11.07
N SER A 250 -22.44 1.47 12.36
CA SER A 250 -23.67 1.78 13.08
C SER A 250 -24.14 3.23 12.90
N ILE A 251 -23.29 4.10 12.34
CA ILE A 251 -23.53 5.56 12.20
C ILE A 251 -23.17 6.11 10.82
N ASP A 252 -22.91 5.25 9.83
CA ASP A 252 -22.41 5.63 8.50
C ASP A 252 -23.41 6.48 7.72
N HIS A 253 -24.71 6.25 7.92
CA HIS A 253 -25.79 7.06 7.34
C HIS A 253 -26.01 8.42 8.04
N ASN A 254 -25.30 8.71 9.13
CA ASN A 254 -25.52 9.92 9.93
C ASN A 254 -24.37 10.91 9.87
N LEU A 255 -23.12 10.42 9.93
CA LEU A 255 -21.93 11.25 10.02
C LEU A 255 -20.94 10.92 8.91
N LEU A 256 -20.36 11.98 8.35
CA LEU A 256 -19.29 11.88 7.37
C LEU A 256 -18.04 11.27 8.01
N LYS A 257 -17.41 10.33 7.31
CA LYS A 257 -16.07 9.82 7.61
C LYS A 257 -15.08 10.24 6.55
N LEU A 258 -13.89 10.65 6.98
CA LEU A 258 -12.71 10.81 6.14
C LEU A 258 -11.76 9.63 6.40
N ASP A 259 -11.41 8.87 5.37
CA ASP A 259 -10.44 7.78 5.48
C ASP A 259 -9.02 8.29 5.18
N ILE A 260 -8.38 8.76 6.25
CA ILE A 260 -6.99 9.25 6.29
C ILE A 260 -6.11 8.07 6.73
N LEU A 261 -5.72 7.24 5.77
CA LEU A 261 -5.05 5.96 6.00
C LEU A 261 -3.52 6.13 6.05
N GLY A 262 -2.85 5.32 6.87
CA GLY A 262 -1.40 5.21 6.89
C GLY A 262 -0.95 4.11 5.95
N HIS A 263 0.07 4.38 5.14
CA HIS A 263 0.60 3.43 4.16
C HIS A 263 2.13 3.56 4.03
N ASP A 264 2.80 2.45 3.72
CA ASP A 264 4.27 2.41 3.62
C ASP A 264 4.80 3.01 2.33
N ASP A 265 4.03 2.94 1.23
CA ASP A 265 4.42 3.52 -0.08
C ASP A 265 4.82 5.00 0.02
N PRO A 266 3.97 5.92 0.57
CA PRO A 266 4.38 7.30 0.83
C PRO A 266 5.64 7.43 1.69
N THR A 267 5.76 6.62 2.75
CA THR A 267 6.92 6.65 3.66
C THR A 267 8.21 6.25 2.94
N MET A 268 8.14 5.19 2.13
CA MET A 268 9.27 4.69 1.35
C MET A 268 9.66 5.67 0.25
N ILE A 269 8.69 6.25 -0.46
CA ILE A 269 8.92 7.28 -1.49
C ILE A 269 9.56 8.53 -0.88
N ARG A 270 9.10 8.97 0.30
CA ARG A 270 9.71 10.08 1.03
C ARG A 270 11.19 9.81 1.33
N MET A 271 11.49 8.65 1.90
CA MET A 271 12.87 8.27 2.20
C MET A 271 13.73 8.17 0.93
N LEU A 272 13.18 7.64 -0.16
CA LEU A 272 13.87 7.60 -1.46
C LEU A 272 14.15 8.99 -2.00
N GLN A 273 13.20 9.93 -1.91
CA GLN A 273 13.39 11.32 -2.29
C GLN A 273 14.50 11.97 -1.43
N ASP A 274 14.49 11.76 -0.12
CA ASP A 274 15.52 12.29 0.80
C ASP A 274 16.92 11.75 0.50
N LEU A 275 17.02 10.48 0.09
CA LEU A 275 18.30 9.83 -0.23
C LEU A 275 18.83 10.14 -1.63
N THR A 276 17.95 10.33 -2.61
CA THR A 276 18.33 10.49 -4.03
C THR A 276 18.27 11.93 -4.52
N GLY A 277 17.50 12.79 -3.86
CA GLY A 277 17.20 14.15 -4.30
C GLY A 277 16.25 14.23 -5.51
N ILE A 278 15.74 13.10 -6.01
CA ILE A 278 14.81 13.07 -7.14
C ILE A 278 13.41 13.37 -6.64
N ASP A 279 12.72 14.27 -7.32
CA ASP A 279 11.28 14.45 -7.15
C ASP A 279 10.52 13.24 -7.74
N PRO A 280 9.83 12.42 -6.90
CA PRO A 280 9.17 11.21 -7.34
C PRO A 280 8.15 11.43 -8.47
N VAL A 281 7.53 12.62 -8.55
CA VAL A 281 6.51 12.91 -9.56
C VAL A 281 7.09 13.16 -10.95
N THR A 282 8.42 13.32 -11.05
CA THR A 282 9.14 13.51 -12.32
C THR A 282 9.62 12.20 -12.96
N ILE A 283 9.50 11.08 -12.24
CA ILE A 283 9.93 9.76 -12.73
C ILE A 283 9.03 9.32 -13.91
N PRO A 284 9.61 8.94 -15.06
CA PRO A 284 8.86 8.47 -16.22
C PRO A 284 8.18 7.12 -15.94
N LEU A 285 6.96 6.94 -16.44
CA LEU A 285 6.15 5.73 -16.26
C LEU A 285 6.29 4.71 -17.41
N ASP A 286 7.30 4.89 -18.26
CA ASP A 286 7.54 4.15 -19.50
C ASP A 286 9.01 3.75 -19.71
N ASP A 287 9.85 3.90 -18.68
CA ASP A 287 11.25 3.48 -18.71
C ASP A 287 11.41 1.97 -19.00
N GLU A 288 12.15 1.65 -20.07
CA GLU A 288 12.33 0.27 -20.53
C GLU A 288 13.11 -0.60 -19.54
N ALA A 289 14.10 -0.03 -18.83
CA ALA A 289 14.88 -0.78 -17.85
C ALA A 289 14.01 -1.15 -16.64
N VAL A 290 13.15 -0.24 -16.19
CA VAL A 290 12.16 -0.52 -15.14
C VAL A 290 11.15 -1.56 -15.63
N MET A 291 10.62 -1.43 -16.84
CA MET A 291 9.69 -2.41 -17.41
C MET A 291 10.31 -3.81 -17.49
N SER A 292 11.61 -3.91 -17.75
CA SER A 292 12.31 -5.20 -17.85
C SER A 292 12.32 -6.00 -16.54
N LEU A 293 12.14 -5.37 -15.36
CA LEU A 293 12.03 -6.07 -14.08
C LEU A 293 10.84 -7.03 -14.05
N PHE A 294 9.77 -6.70 -14.76
CA PHE A 294 8.56 -7.52 -14.91
C PHE A 294 8.68 -8.57 -16.03
N LYS A 295 9.83 -8.63 -16.70
CA LYS A 295 10.09 -9.58 -17.80
C LYS A 295 11.22 -10.55 -17.46
N ASN A 296 12.26 -10.08 -16.77
CA ASN A 296 13.45 -10.86 -16.39
C ASN A 296 14.29 -10.12 -15.32
N THR A 297 15.50 -10.62 -15.04
CA THR A 297 16.45 -10.05 -14.06
C THR A 297 17.51 -9.12 -14.65
N SER A 298 17.48 -8.83 -15.97
CA SER A 298 18.59 -8.16 -16.67
C SER A 298 18.86 -6.74 -16.15
N ALA A 299 17.84 -5.95 -15.82
CA ALA A 299 18.02 -4.61 -15.22
C ALA A 299 18.71 -4.63 -13.84
N LEU A 300 18.75 -5.78 -13.17
CA LEU A 300 19.45 -5.93 -11.90
C LEU A 300 20.90 -6.37 -12.07
N GLY A 301 21.28 -6.86 -13.25
CA GLY A 301 22.62 -7.39 -13.52
C GLY A 301 22.91 -8.76 -12.88
N VAL A 302 21.88 -9.55 -12.57
CA VAL A 302 21.99 -10.86 -11.91
C VAL A 302 21.27 -11.95 -12.72
N THR A 303 21.60 -13.22 -12.51
CA THR A 303 20.82 -14.34 -13.08
C THR A 303 19.75 -14.82 -12.10
N PRO A 304 18.70 -15.53 -12.56
CA PRO A 304 17.71 -16.13 -11.67
C PRO A 304 18.33 -17.02 -10.59
N GLU A 305 19.39 -17.76 -10.91
CA GLU A 305 20.09 -18.66 -9.98
C GLU A 305 20.73 -17.90 -8.81
N ASP A 306 21.22 -16.68 -9.04
CA ASP A 306 21.81 -15.85 -7.97
C ASP A 306 20.80 -15.50 -6.87
N ILE A 307 19.51 -15.45 -7.23
CA ILE A 307 18.39 -15.05 -6.36
C ILE A 307 17.41 -16.20 -6.10
N GLY A 308 17.90 -17.44 -6.09
CA GLY A 308 17.10 -18.61 -5.70
C GLY A 308 16.13 -19.11 -6.77
N GLY A 309 16.46 -18.91 -8.05
CA GLY A 309 15.68 -19.35 -9.20
C GLY A 309 14.52 -18.41 -9.58
N ILE A 310 14.48 -17.20 -9.01
CA ILE A 310 13.40 -16.24 -9.27
C ILE A 310 13.63 -15.60 -10.64
N PRO A 311 12.72 -15.77 -11.61
CA PRO A 311 12.97 -15.35 -13.00
C PRO A 311 12.76 -13.86 -13.24
N LEU A 312 12.20 -13.11 -12.28
CA LEU A 312 11.83 -11.70 -12.42
C LEU A 312 12.60 -10.80 -11.46
N GLY A 313 12.76 -9.53 -11.83
CA GLY A 313 13.31 -8.48 -10.97
C GLY A 313 12.32 -7.86 -9.98
N CYS A 314 11.15 -8.47 -9.75
CA CYS A 314 10.04 -7.88 -9.00
C CYS A 314 10.17 -7.94 -7.47
N LEU A 315 11.15 -8.66 -6.92
CA LEU A 315 11.31 -8.85 -5.48
C LEU A 315 11.29 -7.52 -4.70
N GLY A 316 10.41 -7.42 -3.70
CA GLY A 316 10.25 -6.24 -2.86
C GLY A 316 9.57 -5.02 -3.52
N ILE A 317 9.19 -5.10 -4.79
CA ILE A 317 8.32 -4.11 -5.43
C ILE A 317 6.90 -4.31 -4.88
N PRO A 318 6.22 -3.24 -4.41
CA PRO A 318 4.83 -3.32 -3.95
C PRO A 318 3.93 -3.88 -5.05
N GLU A 319 2.85 -4.56 -4.68
CA GLU A 319 1.94 -5.27 -5.58
C GLU A 319 2.54 -6.49 -6.29
N PHE A 320 3.77 -6.39 -6.82
CA PHE A 320 4.35 -7.35 -7.74
C PHE A 320 5.40 -8.28 -7.13
N GLY A 321 5.89 -7.99 -5.92
CA GLY A 321 7.00 -8.72 -5.30
C GLY A 321 6.62 -9.99 -4.54
N THR A 322 5.34 -10.34 -4.47
CA THR A 322 4.87 -11.60 -3.84
C THR A 322 5.03 -12.77 -4.81
N GLU A 323 5.18 -13.99 -4.30
CA GLU A 323 5.26 -15.19 -5.16
C GLU A 323 4.02 -15.34 -6.05
N PHE A 324 2.84 -15.06 -5.49
CA PHE A 324 1.58 -15.08 -6.23
C PHE A 324 1.56 -14.06 -7.38
N ALA A 325 1.88 -12.79 -7.09
CA ALA A 325 1.88 -11.74 -8.11
C ALA A 325 2.99 -11.94 -9.16
N MET A 326 4.17 -12.42 -8.77
CA MET A 326 5.22 -12.77 -9.72
C MET A 326 4.78 -13.90 -10.66
N GLN A 327 4.08 -14.92 -10.16
CA GLN A 327 3.52 -15.96 -11.02
C GLN A 327 2.52 -15.38 -12.02
N MET A 328 1.65 -14.46 -11.58
CA MET A 328 0.73 -13.76 -12.48
C MET A 328 1.47 -12.96 -13.56
N VAL A 329 2.57 -12.28 -13.21
CA VAL A 329 3.40 -11.55 -14.18
C VAL A 329 4.04 -12.51 -15.20
N ILE A 330 4.52 -13.67 -14.76
CA ILE A 330 5.08 -14.72 -15.64
C ILE A 330 4.02 -15.23 -16.63
N ASP A 331 2.82 -15.50 -16.13
CA ASP A 331 1.71 -16.02 -16.93
C ASP A 331 1.20 -14.97 -17.92
N ALA A 332 1.04 -13.72 -17.47
CA ALA A 332 0.48 -12.61 -18.23
C ALA A 332 1.44 -11.96 -19.23
N LYS A 333 2.75 -11.98 -18.98
CA LYS A 333 3.81 -11.40 -19.82
C LYS A 333 3.52 -9.94 -20.22
N PRO A 334 3.40 -9.02 -19.24
CA PRO A 334 3.03 -7.63 -19.51
C PRO A 334 4.05 -6.96 -20.44
N GLN A 335 3.56 -6.13 -21.38
CA GLN A 335 4.41 -5.39 -22.31
C GLN A 335 4.58 -3.93 -21.94
N GLU A 336 3.58 -3.35 -21.28
CA GLU A 336 3.44 -1.92 -21.04
C GLU A 336 2.85 -1.62 -19.66
N PHE A 337 2.75 -0.32 -19.31
CA PHE A 337 2.27 0.12 -17.99
C PHE A 337 0.80 -0.26 -17.76
N SER A 338 -0.04 -0.15 -18.79
CA SER A 338 -1.45 -0.58 -18.69
C SER A 338 -1.61 -2.06 -18.34
N ASP A 339 -0.70 -2.91 -18.80
CA ASP A 339 -0.76 -4.33 -18.44
C ASP A 339 -0.46 -4.54 -16.96
N LEU A 340 0.46 -3.74 -16.38
CA LEU A 340 0.73 -3.78 -14.94
C LEU A 340 -0.50 -3.32 -14.12
N ILE A 341 -1.23 -2.30 -14.60
CA ILE A 341 -2.50 -1.88 -13.98
C ILE A 341 -3.51 -3.04 -13.97
N ARG A 342 -3.62 -3.76 -15.09
CA ARG A 342 -4.51 -4.92 -15.21
C ARG A 342 -4.09 -6.06 -14.29
N ILE A 343 -2.80 -6.39 -14.23
CA ILE A 343 -2.27 -7.41 -13.30
C ILE A 343 -2.54 -7.01 -11.86
N SER A 344 -2.32 -5.75 -11.49
CA SER A 344 -2.63 -5.24 -10.15
C SER A 344 -4.10 -5.48 -9.82
N GLY A 345 -5.02 -5.12 -10.71
CA GLY A 345 -6.45 -5.39 -10.54
C GLY A 345 -6.77 -6.88 -10.32
N LEU A 346 -6.13 -7.77 -11.11
CA LEU A 346 -6.31 -9.22 -11.01
C LEU A 346 -5.71 -9.84 -9.75
N SER A 347 -4.64 -9.26 -9.21
CA SER A 347 -3.95 -9.77 -8.02
C SER A 347 -4.71 -9.51 -6.71
N HIS A 348 -5.77 -8.70 -6.76
CA HIS A 348 -6.57 -8.32 -5.60
C HIS A 348 -7.99 -8.86 -5.67
N GLY A 349 -8.33 -9.69 -4.70
CA GLY A 349 -9.67 -10.25 -4.54
C GLY A 349 -9.71 -11.76 -4.76
N THR A 350 -10.48 -12.45 -3.91
CA THR A 350 -10.70 -13.89 -4.04
C THR A 350 -11.47 -14.19 -5.33
N ASP A 351 -11.06 -15.27 -6.01
CA ASP A 351 -11.67 -15.79 -7.26
C ASP A 351 -11.63 -14.82 -8.45
N VAL A 352 -10.71 -13.84 -8.44
CA VAL A 352 -10.43 -12.96 -9.59
C VAL A 352 -9.46 -13.63 -10.57
N TRP A 353 -8.32 -14.11 -10.08
CA TRP A 353 -7.30 -14.78 -10.90
C TRP A 353 -7.47 -16.31 -10.92
N LEU A 354 -7.21 -16.98 -9.79
CA LEU A 354 -7.19 -18.43 -9.66
C LEU A 354 -8.57 -19.03 -9.99
N GLY A 355 -8.61 -20.00 -10.91
CA GLY A 355 -9.86 -20.66 -11.34
C GLY A 355 -10.82 -19.75 -12.12
N ASN A 356 -10.38 -18.54 -12.48
CA ASN A 356 -11.14 -17.56 -13.24
C ASN A 356 -10.30 -16.98 -14.39
N ALA A 357 -9.79 -15.74 -14.28
CA ALA A 357 -9.05 -15.10 -15.37
C ALA A 357 -7.86 -15.94 -15.86
N GLN A 358 -7.15 -16.62 -14.95
CA GLN A 358 -6.04 -17.52 -15.31
C GLN A 358 -6.50 -18.61 -16.29
N THR A 359 -7.58 -19.31 -15.92
CA THR A 359 -8.14 -20.41 -16.72
C THR A 359 -8.67 -19.92 -18.07
N LEU A 360 -9.29 -18.73 -18.10
CA LEU A 360 -9.78 -18.12 -19.34
C LEU A 360 -8.63 -17.77 -20.30
N ILE A 361 -7.50 -17.30 -19.75
CA ILE A 361 -6.30 -17.00 -20.52
C ILE A 361 -5.63 -18.28 -21.03
N GLU A 362 -5.48 -19.30 -20.17
CA GLU A 362 -4.92 -20.61 -20.56
C GLU A 362 -5.75 -21.30 -21.65
N GLN A 363 -7.07 -21.15 -21.63
CA GLN A 363 -7.98 -21.70 -22.64
C GLN A 363 -8.02 -20.87 -23.93
N GLY A 364 -7.39 -19.70 -23.96
CA GLY A 364 -7.44 -18.77 -25.10
C GLY A 364 -8.80 -18.09 -25.30
N LEU A 365 -9.68 -18.13 -24.29
CA LEU A 365 -10.99 -17.46 -24.30
C LEU A 365 -10.86 -15.97 -23.99
N ALA A 366 -9.82 -15.59 -23.25
CA ALA A 366 -9.48 -14.21 -22.94
C ALA A 366 -7.98 -13.97 -23.09
N THR A 367 -7.62 -12.70 -23.22
CA THR A 367 -6.26 -12.18 -23.07
C THR A 367 -6.23 -11.30 -21.84
N ILE A 368 -5.06 -10.85 -21.37
CA ILE A 368 -5.02 -9.86 -20.29
C ILE A 368 -5.80 -8.59 -20.64
N SER A 369 -5.78 -8.17 -21.91
CA SER A 369 -6.52 -7.01 -22.40
C SER A 369 -8.05 -7.20 -22.47
N THR A 370 -8.54 -8.45 -22.49
CA THR A 370 -9.98 -8.74 -22.60
C THR A 370 -10.58 -9.41 -21.37
N ALA A 371 -9.75 -9.81 -20.40
CA ALA A 371 -10.19 -10.33 -19.12
C ALA A 371 -10.72 -9.19 -18.23
N ILE A 372 -11.61 -9.54 -17.29
CA ILE A 372 -12.14 -8.61 -16.30
C ILE A 372 -11.04 -8.33 -15.25
N CYS A 373 -10.32 -7.23 -15.41
CA CYS A 373 -9.19 -6.90 -14.54
C CYS A 373 -9.58 -5.90 -13.44
N THR A 374 -10.51 -5.02 -13.75
CA THR A 374 -11.03 -4.00 -12.84
C THR A 374 -12.54 -3.90 -12.97
N ARG A 375 -13.21 -3.30 -11.99
CA ARG A 375 -14.67 -3.14 -12.06
C ARG A 375 -15.09 -2.24 -13.23
N ASP A 376 -14.31 -1.23 -13.55
CA ASP A 376 -14.55 -0.30 -14.65
C ASP A 376 -14.71 -1.03 -15.98
N ASP A 377 -13.91 -2.09 -16.21
CA ASP A 377 -13.97 -2.91 -17.42
C ASP A 377 -15.36 -3.52 -17.62
N ILE A 378 -16.05 -3.91 -16.54
CA ILE A 378 -17.42 -4.45 -16.60
C ILE A 378 -18.39 -3.40 -17.15
N MET A 379 -18.38 -2.21 -16.56
CA MET A 379 -19.29 -1.16 -16.96
C MET A 379 -19.03 -0.72 -18.40
N ILE A 380 -17.77 -0.50 -18.76
CA ILE A 380 -17.38 -0.05 -20.10
C ILE A 380 -17.75 -1.11 -21.14
N TYR A 381 -17.42 -2.38 -20.90
CA TYR A 381 -17.69 -3.47 -21.83
C TYR A 381 -19.19 -3.65 -22.07
N LEU A 382 -20.02 -3.64 -21.02
CA LEU A 382 -21.46 -3.80 -21.17
C LEU A 382 -22.10 -2.63 -21.93
N ILE A 383 -21.65 -1.39 -21.70
CA ILE A 383 -22.10 -0.23 -22.47
C ILE A 383 -21.69 -0.37 -23.95
N GLN A 384 -20.48 -0.86 -24.23
CA GLN A 384 -20.01 -1.11 -25.60
C GLN A 384 -20.83 -2.20 -26.31
N MET A 385 -21.32 -3.20 -25.57
CA MET A 385 -22.24 -4.23 -26.09
C MET A 385 -23.66 -3.72 -26.28
N GLY A 386 -23.98 -2.50 -25.83
CA GLY A 386 -25.26 -1.84 -26.05
C GLY A 386 -26.21 -1.86 -24.85
N LEU A 387 -25.79 -2.38 -23.70
CA LEU A 387 -26.60 -2.35 -22.48
C LEU A 387 -26.77 -0.91 -21.97
N ASP A 388 -27.88 -0.68 -21.25
CA ASP A 388 -28.12 0.58 -20.57
C ASP A 388 -26.99 0.92 -19.58
N SER A 389 -26.62 2.19 -19.53
CA SER A 389 -25.48 2.66 -18.73
C SER A 389 -25.71 2.53 -17.22
N GLU A 390 -26.94 2.79 -16.74
CA GLU A 390 -27.28 2.65 -15.32
C GLU A 390 -27.34 1.18 -14.90
N GLN A 391 -27.87 0.32 -15.77
CA GLN A 391 -27.87 -1.12 -15.54
C GLN A 391 -26.44 -1.68 -15.53
N SER A 392 -25.59 -1.25 -16.47
CA SER A 392 -24.18 -1.65 -16.54
C SER A 392 -23.41 -1.24 -15.27
N PHE A 393 -23.64 -0.03 -14.77
CA PHE A 393 -23.11 0.44 -13.48
C PHE A 393 -23.59 -0.42 -12.30
N THR A 394 -24.87 -0.75 -12.27
CA THR A 394 -25.46 -1.59 -11.21
C THR A 394 -24.87 -3.00 -11.22
N ILE A 395 -24.68 -3.59 -12.40
CA ILE A 395 -24.04 -4.90 -12.58
C ILE A 395 -22.59 -4.85 -12.07
N MET A 396 -21.81 -3.85 -12.49
CA MET A 396 -20.45 -3.63 -12.00
C MET A 396 -20.38 -3.57 -10.46
N GLU A 397 -21.23 -2.75 -9.82
CA GLU A 397 -21.25 -2.61 -8.36
C GLU A 397 -21.69 -3.88 -7.63
N SER A 398 -22.53 -4.72 -8.25
CA SER A 398 -22.91 -6.03 -7.72
C SER A 398 -21.75 -7.02 -7.76
N VAL A 399 -21.13 -7.18 -8.93
CA VAL A 399 -20.02 -8.13 -9.16
C VAL A 399 -18.81 -7.79 -8.31
N ARG A 400 -18.40 -6.52 -8.25
CA ARG A 400 -17.23 -6.09 -7.45
C ARG A 400 -17.40 -6.30 -5.95
N LYS A 401 -18.63 -6.50 -5.46
CA LYS A 401 -18.96 -6.79 -4.05
C LYS A 401 -19.22 -8.28 -3.81
N GLY A 402 -18.99 -9.13 -4.81
CA GLY A 402 -19.23 -10.57 -4.69
C GLY A 402 -20.70 -10.97 -4.58
N LYS A 403 -21.62 -10.08 -4.99
CA LYS A 403 -23.06 -10.35 -4.98
C LYS A 403 -23.55 -11.11 -6.21
N GLY A 404 -22.67 -11.32 -7.20
CA GLY A 404 -22.96 -12.03 -8.43
C GLY A 404 -23.95 -11.29 -9.35
N LEU A 405 -24.64 -12.06 -10.19
CA LEU A 405 -25.58 -11.58 -11.18
C LEU A 405 -26.98 -12.15 -10.95
N LYS A 406 -28.01 -11.31 -11.11
CA LYS A 406 -29.41 -11.76 -11.17
C LYS A 406 -29.74 -12.40 -12.52
N GLU A 407 -30.78 -13.23 -12.57
CA GLU A 407 -31.21 -13.87 -13.82
C GLU A 407 -31.60 -12.85 -14.90
N GLU A 408 -32.32 -11.77 -14.54
CA GLU A 408 -32.67 -10.67 -15.45
C GLU A 408 -31.44 -10.03 -16.14
N TRP A 409 -30.31 -9.91 -15.43
CA TRP A 409 -29.09 -9.36 -15.99
C TRP A 409 -28.39 -10.35 -16.92
N LYS A 410 -28.44 -11.65 -16.61
CA LYS A 410 -27.87 -12.68 -17.49
C LYS A 410 -28.63 -12.77 -18.81
N GLU A 411 -29.96 -12.69 -18.76
CA GLU A 411 -30.80 -12.65 -19.96
C GLU A 411 -30.47 -11.43 -20.83
N GLU A 412 -30.36 -10.24 -20.22
CA GLU A 412 -30.01 -9.02 -20.93
C GLU A 412 -28.60 -9.06 -21.53
N MET A 413 -27.62 -9.57 -20.78
CA MET A 413 -26.24 -9.77 -21.24
C MET A 413 -26.22 -10.70 -22.46
N ARG A 414 -26.95 -11.83 -22.42
CA ARG A 414 -27.06 -12.75 -23.57
C ARG A 414 -27.79 -12.12 -24.75
N ALA A 415 -28.80 -11.29 -24.52
CA ALA A 415 -29.52 -10.57 -25.57
C ALA A 415 -28.63 -9.56 -26.33
N HIS A 416 -27.55 -9.11 -25.70
CA HIS A 416 -26.52 -8.24 -26.28
C HIS A 416 -25.23 -8.99 -26.63
N ASP A 417 -25.32 -10.30 -26.89
CA ASP A 417 -24.21 -11.15 -27.33
C ASP A 417 -23.00 -11.19 -26.38
N VAL A 418 -23.19 -10.90 -25.09
CA VAL A 418 -22.13 -11.08 -24.09
C VAL A 418 -21.83 -12.57 -23.94
N PRO A 419 -20.56 -13.00 -24.12
CA PRO A 419 -20.20 -14.42 -24.06
C PRO A 419 -20.48 -15.06 -22.70
N GLU A 420 -20.87 -16.34 -22.70
CA GLU A 420 -21.20 -17.06 -21.45
C GLU A 420 -20.01 -17.13 -20.48
N TRP A 421 -18.77 -17.25 -20.99
CA TRP A 421 -17.57 -17.23 -20.16
C TRP A 421 -17.43 -15.93 -19.36
N TYR A 422 -17.91 -14.81 -19.91
CA TYR A 422 -17.87 -13.50 -19.27
C TYR A 422 -18.89 -13.43 -18.12
N ILE A 423 -20.09 -13.98 -18.36
CA ILE A 423 -21.14 -14.13 -17.34
C ILE A 423 -20.64 -15.01 -16.18
N ASP A 424 -20.02 -16.15 -16.50
CA ASP A 424 -19.47 -17.08 -15.51
C ASP A 424 -18.33 -16.44 -14.70
N SER A 425 -17.48 -15.64 -15.34
CA SER A 425 -16.42 -14.90 -14.65
C SER A 425 -17.00 -13.91 -13.63
N CYS A 426 -18.01 -13.14 -14.02
CA CYS A 426 -18.72 -12.23 -13.12
C CYS A 426 -19.35 -12.91 -11.89
N LEU A 427 -19.75 -14.19 -12.00
CA LEU A 427 -20.33 -14.95 -10.88
C LEU A 427 -19.28 -15.43 -9.86
N LYS A 428 -18.00 -15.54 -10.27
CA LYS A 428 -16.91 -16.01 -9.41
C LYS A 428 -16.36 -14.92 -8.51
N ILE A 429 -16.13 -13.74 -9.09
CA ILE A 429 -15.47 -12.58 -8.44
C ILE A 429 -16.12 -12.28 -7.08
N LYS A 430 -15.31 -12.30 -6.00
CA LYS A 430 -15.77 -11.93 -4.64
C LYS A 430 -15.53 -10.47 -4.29
N TYR A 431 -14.49 -9.89 -4.86
CA TYR A 431 -14.09 -8.52 -4.66
C TYR A 431 -13.22 -8.05 -5.83
N MET A 432 -13.33 -6.78 -6.22
CA MET A 432 -12.51 -6.23 -7.31
C MET A 432 -12.27 -4.73 -7.18
N PHE A 433 -11.06 -4.29 -7.55
CA PHE A 433 -10.62 -2.89 -7.49
C PHE A 433 -11.22 -2.01 -8.61
N PRO A 434 -11.37 -0.69 -8.36
CA PRO A 434 -11.46 0.29 -9.43
C PRO A 434 -10.11 0.49 -10.13
N LYS A 435 -10.15 0.77 -11.43
CA LYS A 435 -8.96 1.06 -12.26
C LYS A 435 -8.13 2.22 -11.72
N ALA A 436 -8.79 3.23 -11.15
CA ALA A 436 -8.13 4.36 -10.50
C ALA A 436 -7.23 3.95 -9.33
N HIS A 437 -7.67 2.99 -8.51
CA HIS A 437 -6.87 2.47 -7.40
C HIS A 437 -5.67 1.68 -7.91
N ALA A 438 -5.89 0.79 -8.88
CA ALA A 438 -4.81 0.03 -9.50
C ALA A 438 -3.78 0.95 -10.16
N ALA A 439 -4.21 1.97 -10.92
CA ALA A 439 -3.32 2.96 -11.52
C ALA A 439 -2.46 3.69 -10.48
N ALA A 440 -3.07 4.18 -9.39
CA ALA A 440 -2.33 4.86 -8.32
C ALA A 440 -1.27 3.97 -7.66
N TYR A 441 -1.61 2.71 -7.38
CA TYR A 441 -0.71 1.75 -6.74
C TYR A 441 0.44 1.35 -7.66
N VAL A 442 0.14 1.11 -8.94
CA VAL A 442 1.18 0.80 -9.94
C VAL A 442 2.09 2.01 -10.18
N MET A 443 1.59 3.25 -10.14
CA MET A 443 2.44 4.45 -10.19
C MET A 443 3.44 4.50 -9.02
N MET A 444 3.01 4.18 -7.80
CA MET A 444 3.92 4.12 -6.65
C MET A 444 4.93 2.98 -6.78
N ALA A 445 4.46 1.78 -7.13
CA ALA A 445 5.30 0.61 -7.33
C ALA A 445 6.36 0.86 -8.41
N TRP A 446 5.99 1.55 -9.49
CA TRP A 446 6.88 1.94 -10.58
C TRP A 446 7.95 2.92 -10.12
N ARG A 447 7.59 3.96 -9.35
CA ARG A 447 8.57 4.91 -8.79
C ARG A 447 9.57 4.22 -7.87
N ILE A 448 9.12 3.26 -7.06
CA ILE A 448 10.00 2.43 -6.23
C ILE A 448 10.89 1.54 -7.10
N ALA A 449 10.33 0.93 -8.16
CA ALA A 449 11.07 0.10 -9.10
C ALA A 449 12.15 0.88 -9.86
N TYR A 450 11.86 2.14 -10.22
CA TYR A 450 12.84 3.06 -10.80
C TYR A 450 14.05 3.25 -9.88
N CYS A 451 13.80 3.52 -8.59
CA CYS A 451 14.88 3.59 -7.60
C CYS A 451 15.59 2.24 -7.41
N LYS A 452 14.90 1.11 -7.54
CA LYS A 452 15.54 -0.22 -7.48
C LYS A 452 16.55 -0.44 -8.62
N VAL A 453 16.25 0.04 -9.82
CA VAL A 453 17.16 -0.04 -10.97
C VAL A 453 18.32 0.94 -10.82
N TYR A 454 18.01 2.23 -10.66
CA TYR A 454 18.99 3.32 -10.80
C TYR A 454 19.66 3.75 -9.48
N TYR A 455 19.03 3.50 -8.33
CA TYR A 455 19.50 3.89 -6.99
C TYR A 455 19.43 2.72 -5.99
N PRO A 456 20.08 1.58 -6.28
CA PRO A 456 19.88 0.32 -5.56
C PRO A 456 20.13 0.42 -4.05
N LEU A 457 21.20 1.08 -3.60
CA LEU A 457 21.46 1.25 -2.16
C LEU A 457 20.37 2.08 -1.47
N ALA A 458 19.83 3.11 -2.13
CA ALA A 458 18.71 3.88 -1.59
C ALA A 458 17.44 3.03 -1.52
N TYR A 459 17.17 2.22 -2.54
CA TYR A 459 16.08 1.24 -2.53
C TYR A 459 16.19 0.25 -1.36
N TYR A 460 17.34 -0.41 -1.20
CA TYR A 460 17.53 -1.38 -0.13
C TYR A 460 17.48 -0.73 1.25
N ALA A 461 18.09 0.45 1.43
CA ALA A 461 17.98 1.21 2.67
C ALA A 461 16.52 1.53 3.02
N ALA A 462 15.74 2.03 2.06
CA ALA A 462 14.33 2.35 2.27
C ALA A 462 13.48 1.09 2.51
N TYR A 463 13.70 0.01 1.75
CA TYR A 463 12.97 -1.24 1.92
C TYR A 463 13.20 -1.85 3.30
N PHE A 464 14.46 -1.99 3.73
CA PHE A 464 14.78 -2.59 5.03
C PHE A 464 14.37 -1.72 6.22
N SER A 465 14.28 -0.40 6.02
CA SER A 465 13.83 0.52 7.06
C SER A 465 12.31 0.53 7.25
N ILE A 466 11.55 0.41 6.16
CA ILE A 466 10.11 0.69 6.15
C ILE A 466 9.26 -0.57 5.98
N ARG A 467 9.66 -1.50 5.10
CA ARG A 467 8.83 -2.65 4.71
C ARG A 467 9.24 -3.97 5.31
N ALA A 468 10.52 -4.14 5.61
CA ALA A 468 11.01 -5.39 6.17
C ALA A 468 10.46 -5.55 7.59
N THR A 469 9.71 -6.62 7.82
CA THR A 469 9.06 -6.93 9.11
C THR A 469 9.76 -8.08 9.83
N GLY A 470 10.61 -8.82 9.14
CA GLY A 470 11.38 -9.94 9.66
C GLY A 470 12.89 -9.75 9.50
N PHE A 471 13.37 -8.53 9.28
CA PHE A 471 14.81 -8.29 9.15
C PHE A 471 15.54 -8.69 10.43
N ASN A 472 16.65 -9.43 10.28
CA ASN A 472 17.43 -9.92 11.41
C ASN A 472 18.93 -9.75 11.12
N TYR A 473 19.61 -8.93 11.92
CA TYR A 473 21.02 -8.58 11.72
C TYR A 473 21.93 -9.81 11.79
N GLU A 474 21.68 -10.71 12.73
CA GLU A 474 22.49 -11.89 13.00
C GLU A 474 22.45 -12.88 11.83
N ILE A 475 21.31 -12.99 11.14
CA ILE A 475 21.12 -13.90 10.02
C ILE A 475 21.58 -13.26 8.71
N MET A 476 21.23 -11.98 8.50
CA MET A 476 21.30 -11.36 7.18
C MET A 476 22.59 -10.56 6.93
N CYS A 477 23.18 -9.96 7.98
CA CYS A 477 24.25 -8.98 7.82
C CYS A 477 25.66 -9.53 8.06
N GLN A 478 25.81 -10.80 8.41
CA GLN A 478 27.12 -11.44 8.67
C GLN A 478 27.72 -12.09 7.41
N GLY A 479 27.42 -11.54 6.23
CA GLY A 479 27.91 -12.01 4.94
C GLY A 479 27.05 -13.10 4.28
N ARG A 480 27.33 -13.29 2.98
CA ARG A 480 26.56 -14.16 2.06
C ARG A 480 26.51 -15.63 2.47
N GLU A 481 27.59 -16.16 3.04
CA GLU A 481 27.67 -17.57 3.45
C GLU A 481 26.68 -17.86 4.59
N ARG A 482 26.61 -16.97 5.58
CA ARG A 482 25.69 -17.13 6.71
C ARG A 482 24.24 -17.02 6.27
N LEU A 483 23.92 -16.04 5.42
CA LEU A 483 22.59 -15.93 4.82
C LEU A 483 22.19 -17.23 4.11
N THR A 484 23.08 -17.75 3.26
CA THR A 484 22.84 -18.97 2.48
C THR A 484 22.61 -20.19 3.39
N TYR A 485 23.35 -20.30 4.50
CA TYR A 485 23.15 -21.37 5.49
C TYR A 485 21.73 -21.37 6.04
N PHE A 486 21.25 -20.21 6.52
CA PHE A 486 19.89 -20.11 7.07
C PHE A 486 18.82 -20.26 5.99
N GLN A 487 19.04 -19.78 4.76
CA GLN A 487 18.11 -19.99 3.65
C GLN A 487 17.88 -21.48 3.39
N LYS A 488 18.95 -22.28 3.37
CA LYS A 488 18.85 -23.74 3.19
C LYS A 488 18.14 -24.43 4.34
N ASP A 489 18.34 -23.98 5.58
CA ASP A 489 17.59 -24.51 6.72
C ASP A 489 16.08 -24.24 6.58
N TYR A 490 15.73 -23.00 6.24
CA TYR A 490 14.33 -22.57 6.13
C TYR A 490 13.63 -23.29 4.97
N GLU A 491 14.28 -23.43 3.82
CA GLU A 491 13.74 -24.17 2.67
C GLU A 491 13.49 -25.64 3.02
N ARG A 492 14.41 -26.29 3.76
CA ARG A 492 14.27 -27.69 4.20
C ARG A 492 13.03 -27.91 5.07
N ARG A 493 12.60 -26.90 5.82
CA ARG A 493 11.48 -27.00 6.77
C ARG A 493 10.33 -26.04 6.46
N LYS A 494 10.21 -25.59 5.20
CA LYS A 494 9.30 -24.52 4.76
C LYS A 494 7.85 -24.67 5.23
N ASP A 495 7.32 -25.89 5.21
CA ASP A 495 5.92 -26.19 5.59
C ASP A 495 5.67 -26.08 7.11
N SER A 496 6.74 -25.96 7.90
CA SER A 496 6.71 -25.88 9.37
C SER A 496 7.14 -24.51 9.90
N LEU A 497 7.49 -23.56 9.02
CA LEU A 497 7.89 -22.22 9.43
C LEU A 497 6.73 -21.49 10.12
N SER A 498 7.03 -20.92 11.27
CA SER A 498 6.15 -19.95 11.93
C SER A 498 5.99 -18.68 11.09
N LYS A 499 4.97 -17.87 11.38
CA LYS A 499 4.76 -16.60 10.66
C LYS A 499 5.97 -15.66 10.74
N LYS A 500 6.61 -15.56 11.91
CA LYS A 500 7.85 -14.77 12.09
C LYS A 500 8.95 -15.28 11.15
N GLU A 501 9.15 -16.59 11.07
CA GLU A 501 10.17 -17.18 10.20
C GLU A 501 9.85 -17.05 8.71
N GLN A 502 8.57 -17.09 8.32
CA GLN A 502 8.16 -16.79 6.94
C GLN A 502 8.51 -15.35 6.56
N ASP A 503 8.29 -14.40 7.47
CA ASP A 503 8.62 -12.99 7.26
C ASP A 503 10.15 -12.78 7.18
N VAL A 504 10.92 -13.45 8.05
CA VAL A 504 12.39 -13.49 7.97
C VAL A 504 12.86 -14.06 6.63
N TYR A 505 12.29 -15.19 6.18
CA TYR A 505 12.66 -15.82 4.91
C TYR A 505 12.38 -14.92 3.71
N ARG A 506 11.23 -14.22 3.71
CA ARG A 506 10.89 -13.24 2.68
C ARG A 506 11.95 -12.15 2.59
N ASP A 507 12.35 -11.58 3.73
CA ASP A 507 13.33 -10.49 3.75
C ASP A 507 14.75 -11.00 3.42
N MET A 508 15.07 -12.27 3.72
CA MET A 508 16.32 -12.92 3.30
C MET A 508 16.47 -12.98 1.78
N LYS A 509 15.37 -13.16 1.03
CA LYS A 509 15.40 -13.14 -0.45
C LYS A 509 15.82 -11.78 -0.99
N ILE A 510 15.40 -10.69 -0.35
CA ILE A 510 15.78 -9.33 -0.73
C ILE A 510 17.26 -9.08 -0.42
N VAL A 511 17.74 -9.56 0.72
CA VAL A 511 19.16 -9.48 1.09
C VAL A 511 20.04 -10.31 0.15
N GLN A 512 19.56 -11.48 -0.28
CA GLN A 512 20.25 -12.30 -1.27
C GLN A 512 20.38 -11.56 -2.61
N GLU A 513 19.30 -10.91 -3.07
CA GLU A 513 19.34 -10.05 -4.26
C GLU A 513 20.35 -8.91 -4.09
N MET A 514 20.36 -8.23 -2.94
CA MET A 514 21.32 -7.17 -2.65
C MET A 514 22.77 -7.65 -2.76
N TYR A 515 23.10 -8.80 -2.13
CA TYR A 515 24.43 -9.40 -2.24
C TYR A 515 24.77 -9.86 -3.66
N ALA A 516 23.80 -10.41 -4.39
CA ALA A 516 23.99 -10.83 -5.79
C ALA A 516 24.34 -9.65 -6.70
N ARG A 517 23.79 -8.46 -6.41
CA ARG A 517 24.10 -7.21 -7.11
C ARG A 517 25.42 -6.55 -6.67
N GLY A 518 26.16 -7.17 -5.75
CA GLY A 518 27.48 -6.72 -5.31
C GLY A 518 27.47 -5.68 -4.18
N PHE A 519 26.33 -5.43 -3.54
CA PHE A 519 26.23 -4.58 -2.36
C PHE A 519 26.43 -5.39 -1.08
N ASP A 520 26.77 -4.70 0.00
CA ASP A 520 27.15 -5.32 1.26
C ASP A 520 26.74 -4.45 2.46
N PHE A 521 26.76 -5.04 3.65
CA PHE A 521 26.53 -4.32 4.89
C PHE A 521 27.86 -3.87 5.52
N THR A 522 27.80 -2.76 6.25
CA THR A 522 28.80 -2.45 7.27
C THR A 522 28.28 -2.91 8.63
N PRO A 523 29.14 -3.35 9.56
CA PRO A 523 28.73 -3.64 10.92
C PRO A 523 28.02 -2.44 11.55
N ILE A 524 27.09 -2.72 12.47
CA ILE A 524 26.42 -1.68 13.25
C ILE A 524 27.47 -0.94 14.10
N ASP A 525 27.52 0.38 13.95
CA ASP A 525 28.23 1.26 14.87
C ASP A 525 27.21 1.88 15.82
N ILE A 526 27.25 1.48 17.10
CA ILE A 526 26.30 1.91 18.14
C ILE A 526 26.27 3.42 18.38
N TYR A 527 27.26 4.17 17.90
CA TYR A 527 27.33 5.63 18.01
C TYR A 527 26.81 6.37 16.77
N ARG A 528 26.64 5.67 15.64
CA ARG A 528 26.20 6.26 14.37
C ARG A 528 24.87 5.72 13.87
N ALA A 529 24.57 4.46 14.18
CA ALA A 529 23.38 3.76 13.74
C ALA A 529 22.11 4.46 14.25
N LYS A 530 21.11 4.56 13.37
CA LYS A 530 19.78 5.03 13.77
C LYS A 530 19.00 3.91 14.46
N PRO A 531 18.00 4.26 15.29
CA PRO A 531 17.13 3.28 15.94
C PRO A 531 16.45 2.32 14.95
N ASP A 532 15.91 2.87 13.87
CA ASP A 532 14.94 2.23 12.99
C ASP A 532 15.15 2.55 11.49
N ARG A 533 16.28 3.16 11.12
CA ARG A 533 16.60 3.54 9.73
C ARG A 533 17.97 3.04 9.31
N PHE A 534 18.02 2.38 8.15
CA PHE A 534 19.26 2.01 7.48
C PHE A 534 19.92 3.24 6.88
N GLN A 535 21.25 3.25 6.89
CA GLN A 535 22.04 4.39 6.39
C GLN A 535 23.02 3.91 5.32
N ILE A 536 23.19 4.71 4.27
CA ILE A 536 24.23 4.47 3.27
C ILE A 536 25.54 5.08 3.80
N ILE A 537 26.52 4.23 4.11
CA ILE A 537 27.84 4.61 4.61
C ILE A 537 28.89 3.99 3.70
N ASP A 538 29.74 4.82 3.08
CA ASP A 538 30.89 4.37 2.26
C ASP A 538 30.53 3.33 1.18
N GLY A 539 29.37 3.49 0.53
CA GLY A 539 28.87 2.58 -0.50
C GLY A 539 28.29 1.25 0.02
N LYS A 540 28.09 1.13 1.33
CA LYS A 540 27.47 -0.01 2.00
C LYS A 540 26.25 0.43 2.82
N LEU A 541 25.49 -0.54 3.32
CA LEU A 541 24.37 -0.28 4.23
C LEU A 541 24.76 -0.55 5.68
N MET A 542 24.55 0.44 6.55
CA MET A 542 24.58 0.25 8.00
C MET A 542 23.17 -0.09 8.49
N PRO A 543 22.96 -1.26 9.10
CA PRO A 543 21.66 -1.64 9.65
C PRO A 543 21.22 -0.77 10.83
N ALA A 544 19.90 -0.72 11.04
CA ALA A 544 19.31 -0.05 12.19
C ALA A 544 19.46 -0.86 13.49
N LEU A 545 19.46 -0.20 14.64
CA LEU A 545 19.65 -0.86 15.94
C LEU A 545 18.55 -1.87 16.27
N ASN A 546 17.30 -1.59 15.90
CA ASN A 546 16.15 -2.47 16.14
C ASN A 546 16.15 -3.77 15.31
N THR A 547 17.14 -3.95 14.42
CA THR A 547 17.31 -5.18 13.64
C THR A 547 18.05 -6.28 14.39
N ILE A 548 18.64 -5.96 15.55
CA ILE A 548 19.29 -6.91 16.47
C ILE A 548 18.18 -7.72 17.16
N ASP A 549 18.30 -9.06 17.19
CA ASP A 549 17.24 -9.89 17.79
C ASP A 549 17.03 -9.56 19.26
N GLY A 550 15.77 -9.36 19.64
CA GLY A 550 15.38 -8.94 20.98
C GLY A 550 15.55 -7.44 21.29
N MET A 551 16.15 -6.65 20.40
CA MET A 551 16.22 -5.19 20.53
C MET A 551 14.91 -4.54 20.07
N GLY A 552 14.01 -4.23 20.99
CA GLY A 552 12.78 -3.49 20.67
C GLY A 552 13.03 -2.01 20.34
N ASP A 553 12.08 -1.37 19.64
CA ASP A 553 12.21 0.02 19.17
C ASP A 553 12.56 1.02 20.28
N ASN A 554 11.91 0.92 21.44
CA ASN A 554 12.20 1.79 22.58
C ASN A 554 13.64 1.64 23.09
N ALA A 555 14.18 0.42 23.09
CA ALA A 555 15.56 0.18 23.49
C ALA A 555 16.52 0.72 22.43
N ALA A 556 16.24 0.51 21.14
CA ALA A 556 17.01 1.07 20.04
C ALA A 556 17.06 2.61 20.08
N ILE A 557 15.93 3.27 20.37
CA ILE A 557 15.86 4.73 20.59
C ILE A 557 16.72 5.13 21.79
N ALA A 558 16.59 4.42 22.92
CA ALA A 558 17.36 4.71 24.12
C ALA A 558 18.88 4.54 23.90
N VAL A 559 19.31 3.56 23.11
CA VAL A 559 20.72 3.40 22.69
C VAL A 559 21.19 4.62 21.92
N ALA A 560 20.46 5.01 20.87
CA ALA A 560 20.85 6.14 20.03
C ALA A 560 20.85 7.49 20.78
N GLU A 561 19.91 7.69 21.71
CA GLU A 561 19.90 8.88 22.58
C GLU A 561 21.06 8.86 23.58
N ALA A 562 21.24 7.75 24.32
CA ALA A 562 22.33 7.63 25.28
C ALA A 562 23.70 7.81 24.61
N ALA A 563 23.89 7.31 23.38
CA ALA A 563 25.14 7.47 22.64
C ALA A 563 25.54 8.94 22.40
N LYS A 564 24.59 9.89 22.40
CA LYS A 564 24.87 11.32 22.28
C LYS A 564 25.55 11.90 23.52
N ASP A 565 25.34 11.31 24.68
CA ASP A 565 25.93 11.74 25.96
C ASP A 565 27.40 11.31 26.11
N GLY A 566 27.96 10.67 25.10
CA GLY A 566 29.36 10.23 25.06
C GLY A 566 29.51 8.72 25.15
N LYS A 567 30.77 8.27 25.10
CA LYS A 567 31.13 6.84 25.05
C LYS A 567 30.58 6.06 26.25
N PHE A 568 30.20 4.82 26.00
CA PHE A 568 29.85 3.90 27.07
C PHE A 568 31.12 3.39 27.76
N LEU A 569 31.11 3.39 29.09
CA LEU A 569 32.29 3.05 29.90
C LEU A 569 32.45 1.53 30.12
N SER A 570 31.32 0.83 30.20
CA SER A 570 31.23 -0.62 30.40
C SER A 570 29.88 -1.15 29.92
N ARG A 571 29.75 -2.47 29.84
CA ARG A 571 28.47 -3.13 29.52
C ARG A 571 27.39 -2.81 30.55
N ASP A 572 27.76 -2.67 31.83
CA ASP A 572 26.86 -2.21 32.89
C ASP A 572 26.39 -0.76 32.66
N ASP A 573 27.30 0.14 32.28
CA ASP A 573 26.95 1.54 31.91
C ASP A 573 25.99 1.57 30.72
N PHE A 574 26.29 0.79 29.67
CA PHE A 574 25.42 0.63 28.51
C PHE A 574 24.03 0.14 28.94
N ARG A 575 23.95 -0.89 29.76
CA ARG A 575 22.68 -1.44 30.26
C ARG A 575 21.87 -0.40 31.04
N GLN A 576 22.52 0.34 31.93
CA GLN A 576 21.85 1.31 32.79
C GLN A 576 21.28 2.49 31.97
N ARG A 577 22.06 2.99 31.00
CA ARG A 577 21.66 4.14 30.18
C ARG A 577 20.60 3.78 29.14
N THR A 578 20.66 2.58 28.57
CA THR A 578 19.81 2.20 27.42
C THR A 578 18.61 1.34 27.81
N LYS A 579 18.62 0.74 29.02
CA LYS A 579 17.65 -0.27 29.46
C LYS A 579 17.58 -1.51 28.55
N ALA A 580 18.58 -1.72 27.70
CA ALA A 580 18.71 -2.95 26.92
C ALA A 580 18.79 -4.16 27.86
N THR A 581 18.18 -5.28 27.45
CA THR A 581 18.20 -6.49 28.26
C THR A 581 19.59 -7.12 28.25
N LYS A 582 19.92 -7.87 29.30
CA LYS A 582 21.21 -8.57 29.37
C LYS A 582 21.41 -9.49 28.15
N THR A 583 20.37 -10.22 27.75
CA THR A 583 20.41 -11.11 26.58
C THR A 583 20.81 -10.37 25.29
N VAL A 584 20.28 -9.16 25.08
CA VAL A 584 20.62 -8.35 23.91
C VAL A 584 22.05 -7.85 23.99
N ILE A 585 22.51 -7.43 25.17
CA ILE A 585 23.89 -6.95 25.38
C ILE A 585 24.91 -8.07 25.16
N ASP A 586 24.63 -9.26 25.69
CA ASP A 586 25.47 -10.45 25.49
C ASP A 586 25.57 -10.77 23.98
N LEU A 587 24.44 -10.76 23.27
CA LEU A 587 24.40 -10.95 21.81
C LEU A 587 25.18 -9.88 21.05
N MET A 588 25.03 -8.60 21.41
CA MET A 588 25.82 -7.51 20.82
C MET A 588 27.32 -7.70 21.05
N GLY A 589 27.70 -8.24 22.21
CA GLY A 589 29.07 -8.62 22.54
C GLY A 589 29.58 -9.75 21.65
N ASP A 590 28.81 -10.81 21.47
CA ASP A 590 29.16 -11.96 20.61
C ASP A 590 29.29 -11.56 19.13
N LEU A 591 28.51 -10.55 18.70
CA LEU A 591 28.59 -9.94 17.37
C LEU A 591 29.72 -8.93 17.22
N GLY A 592 30.47 -8.64 18.28
CA GLY A 592 31.58 -7.68 18.29
C GLY A 592 31.16 -6.21 18.23
N LEU A 593 29.88 -5.89 18.42
CA LEU A 593 29.34 -4.52 18.29
C LEU A 593 29.73 -3.60 19.44
N LEU A 594 30.12 -4.18 20.58
CA LEU A 594 30.54 -3.44 21.78
C LEU A 594 32.07 -3.27 21.86
N GLY A 595 32.83 -3.81 20.90
CA GLY A 595 34.29 -3.80 20.93
C GLY A 595 34.88 -4.38 22.22
N ASP A 596 35.98 -3.78 22.70
CA ASP A 596 36.69 -4.20 23.92
C ASP A 596 36.10 -3.60 25.22
N MET A 597 34.81 -3.25 25.21
CA MET A 597 34.15 -2.65 26.37
C MET A 597 34.18 -3.60 27.58
N PRO A 598 34.69 -3.17 28.75
CA PRO A 598 34.76 -4.01 29.94
C PRO A 598 33.35 -4.31 30.48
N GLU A 599 33.21 -5.41 31.22
CA GLU A 599 31.92 -5.79 31.83
C GLU A 599 31.40 -4.72 32.79
N SER A 600 32.24 -4.24 33.70
CA SER A 600 31.89 -3.24 34.71
C SER A 600 32.90 -2.10 34.79
N ASN A 601 32.45 -0.96 35.33
CA ASN A 601 33.33 0.15 35.67
C ASN A 601 34.15 -0.24 36.91
N GLN A 602 35.48 -0.30 36.79
CA GLN A 602 36.36 -0.57 37.94
C GLN A 602 36.47 0.63 38.91
N LEU A 603 36.08 1.84 38.48
CA LEU A 603 36.12 3.09 39.25
C LEU A 603 34.90 3.94 38.90
N SER A 604 34.01 4.21 39.87
CA SER A 604 32.96 5.23 39.75
C SER A 604 33.47 6.55 40.32
N LEU A 605 33.26 7.67 39.60
CA LEU A 605 33.62 9.02 40.08
C LEU A 605 32.87 9.41 41.37
N PHE A 606 31.74 8.77 41.65
CA PHE A 606 30.99 8.95 42.90
C PHE A 606 31.55 8.15 44.07
N ASP A 607 32.44 7.18 43.84
CA ASP A 607 33.12 6.45 44.92
C ASP A 607 34.24 7.29 45.56
N PHE A 608 34.57 8.44 44.96
CA PHE A 608 35.56 9.41 45.43
C PHE A 608 34.94 10.72 45.97
N ALA A 609 33.62 10.78 46.13
CA ALA A 609 32.89 11.97 46.59
C ALA A 609 32.43 11.85 48.05
#